data_AF-A0A7W0U6B1-F1
#
_entry.id   AF-A0A7W0U6B1-F1
#
_cell.length_a   1.000
_cell.length_b   1.000
_cell.length_c   1.000
_cell.angle_alpha   90.00
_cell.angle_beta   90.00
_cell.angle_gamma   90.00
#
_symmetry.space_group_name_H-M   'P 1'
#
loop_
_entity.id
_entity.type
_entity.pdbx_description
1 polymer ?
#
loop_
_entity_poly.entity_id
_entity_poly.type
_entity_poly.pdbx_seq_one_letter_code
_entity_poly.pdbx_strand_id
1 'polypeptide(L)'
;MLVGALRSIPSKRLGVSARGPTLRKMPKKYREIRLALRDAGWAVLRQRGSHEVWGRSGETARIVVAGKDSDTVPVGTLSSIRRASGLEHLR
;
A
#
# COMPACT_ATOMS: atom_id res chain seq x y z
N MET A 1 37.39 -16.36 4.03
CA MET A 1 36.22 -16.95 4.71
C MET A 1 35.92 -16.15 5.97
N LEU A 2 34.69 -15.62 6.10
CA LEU A 2 33.88 -15.25 7.29
C LEU A 2 32.96 -14.06 6.90
N VAL A 3 31.73 -14.32 6.47
CA VAL A 3 30.42 -14.22 7.19
C VAL A 3 30.04 -12.80 7.66
N GLY A 4 28.84 -12.36 7.24
CA GLY A 4 28.35 -11.01 7.40
C GLY A 4 27.65 -10.70 8.72
N ALA A 5 27.14 -9.47 8.81
CA ALA A 5 26.07 -9.06 9.71
C ALA A 5 25.42 -7.79 9.15
N LEU A 6 24.35 -7.99 8.39
CA LEU A 6 23.33 -6.97 8.13
C LEU A 6 22.61 -6.70 9.44
N ARG A 7 22.59 -5.45 9.93
CA ARG A 7 21.50 -4.82 10.71
C ARG A 7 21.99 -3.50 11.33
N SER A 8 21.32 -2.41 11.01
CA SER A 8 20.65 -1.52 11.99
C SER A 8 20.44 -0.15 11.33
N ILE A 9 19.23 0.10 10.83
CA ILE A 9 18.77 1.46 10.54
C ILE A 9 17.64 1.73 11.54
N PRO A 10 17.78 2.71 12.44
CA PRO A 10 16.75 3.00 13.43
C PRO A 10 15.54 3.64 12.75
N SER A 11 14.41 2.95 12.74
CA SER A 11 13.12 3.50 12.30
C SER A 11 12.63 4.52 13.32
N LYS A 12 12.78 5.78 12.95
CA LYS A 12 12.43 6.95 13.76
C LYS A 12 10.91 6.95 14.00
N ARG A 13 10.53 6.95 15.28
CA ARG A 13 9.20 7.32 15.77
C ARG A 13 8.72 8.60 15.09
N LEU A 14 7.58 8.51 14.42
CA LEU A 14 6.65 9.63 14.24
C LEU A 14 5.28 9.15 14.72
N GLY A 15 4.83 9.75 15.82
CA GLY A 15 3.48 9.55 16.31
C GLY A 15 2.46 10.09 15.30
N VAL A 16 1.49 9.25 14.97
CA VAL A 16 0.22 9.68 14.38
C VAL A 16 -0.90 9.11 15.24
N SER A 17 -1.47 10.05 15.98
CA SER A 17 -2.84 10.16 16.50
C SER A 17 -3.77 8.95 16.40
N ALA A 18 -4.28 8.55 17.56
CA ALA A 18 -5.37 7.64 17.78
C ALA A 18 -6.67 8.08 17.07
N ARG A 19 -6.89 7.58 15.85
CA ARG A 19 -8.21 7.28 15.28
C ARG A 19 -8.04 6.14 14.29
N GLY A 20 -8.13 4.89 14.78
CA GLY A 20 -8.26 3.75 13.88
C GLY A 20 -9.47 3.98 12.98
N PRO A 21 -9.36 3.89 11.64
CA PRO A 21 -10.50 4.06 10.78
C PRO A 21 -11.50 2.97 11.13
N THR A 22 -12.64 3.38 11.67
CA THR A 22 -13.79 2.51 11.91
C THR A 22 -14.04 1.73 10.62
N LEU A 23 -14.03 0.40 10.73
CA LEU A 23 -14.29 -0.60 9.70
C LEU A 23 -15.74 -0.54 9.19
N ARG A 24 -16.24 0.65 8.85
CA ARG A 24 -17.47 0.82 8.07
C ARG A 24 -17.12 0.42 6.64
N LYS A 25 -17.89 -0.54 6.14
CA LYS A 25 -17.90 -1.09 4.79
C LYS A 25 -18.29 0.00 3.78
N MET A 26 -17.46 1.03 3.65
CA MET A 26 -17.61 2.12 2.68
C MET A 26 -16.81 1.75 1.44
N PRO A 27 -17.31 2.07 0.24
CA PRO A 27 -16.55 1.90 -0.99
C PRO A 27 -15.20 2.59 -0.84
N LYS A 28 -14.11 1.83 -0.91
CA LYS A 28 -12.76 2.38 -0.72
C LYS A 28 -12.43 3.25 -1.91
N LYS A 29 -12.08 4.51 -1.64
CA LYS A 29 -11.54 5.41 -2.66
C LYS A 29 -10.09 5.07 -2.96
N TYR A 30 -9.60 5.42 -4.14
CA TYR A 30 -8.20 5.18 -4.50
C TYR A 30 -7.22 5.82 -3.51
N ARG A 31 -7.56 6.98 -2.94
CA ARG A 31 -6.78 7.62 -1.87
C ARG A 31 -6.55 6.70 -0.67
N GLU A 32 -7.59 6.03 -0.21
CA GLU A 32 -7.54 5.15 0.96
C GLU A 32 -6.65 3.93 0.68
N ILE A 33 -6.69 3.41 -0.55
CA ILE A 33 -5.84 2.30 -0.97
C ILE A 33 -4.37 2.72 -0.98
N ARG A 34 -4.04 3.89 -1.53
CA ARG A 34 -2.66 4.42 -1.53
C ARG A 34 -2.13 4.62 -0.12
N LEU A 35 -2.98 5.10 0.80
CA LEU A 35 -2.60 5.25 2.21
C LEU A 35 -2.31 3.90 2.85
N ALA A 36 -3.18 2.90 2.67
CA ALA A 36 -2.97 1.56 3.18
C ALA A 36 -1.72 0.88 2.60
N LEU A 37 -1.45 1.09 1.31
CA LEU A 37 -0.24 0.58 0.65
C LEU A 37 1.03 1.23 1.24
N ARG A 38 1.05 2.56 1.43
CA ARG A 38 2.19 3.24 2.07
C ARG A 38 2.43 2.76 3.50
N ASP A 39 1.36 2.61 4.27
CA ASP A 39 1.44 2.11 5.66
C ASP A 39 2.03 0.69 5.71
N ALA A 40 1.67 -0.16 4.76
CA ALA A 40 2.23 -1.49 4.59
C ALA A 40 3.66 -1.53 3.99
N GLY A 41 4.28 -0.37 3.74
CA GLY A 41 5.64 -0.27 3.23
C GLY A 41 5.78 -0.42 1.71
N TRP A 42 4.69 -0.27 0.96
CA TRP A 42 4.74 -0.17 -0.49
C TRP A 42 5.11 1.26 -0.92
N ALA A 43 5.90 1.35 -1.98
CA ALA A 43 6.33 2.61 -2.59
C ALA A 43 5.95 2.67 -4.07
N VAL A 44 5.75 3.87 -4.59
CA VAL A 44 5.53 4.10 -6.03
C VAL A 44 6.86 3.90 -6.75
N LEU A 45 6.92 2.92 -7.65
CA LEU A 45 8.06 2.65 -8.51
C LEU A 45 8.01 3.48 -9.80
N ARG A 46 6.81 3.63 -10.37
CA ARG A 46 6.60 4.37 -11.62
C ARG A 46 5.20 4.96 -11.64
N GLN A 47 5.08 6.18 -12.16
CA GLN A 47 3.78 6.81 -12.41
C GLN A 47 3.70 7.23 -13.88
N ARG A 48 2.57 6.95 -14.53
CA ARG A 48 2.24 7.44 -15.88
C ARG A 48 0.80 7.92 -15.89
N GLY A 49 0.62 9.24 -15.80
CA GLY A 49 -0.72 9.84 -15.63
C GLY A 49 -1.37 9.33 -14.33
N SER A 50 -2.66 8.96 -14.40
CA SER A 50 -3.41 8.43 -13.25
C SER A 50 -3.08 6.98 -12.87
N HIS A 51 -2.11 6.35 -13.55
CA HIS A 51 -1.66 4.99 -13.27
C HIS A 51 -0.35 5.01 -12.50
N GLU A 52 -0.34 4.34 -11.35
CA GLU A 52 0.84 4.17 -10.50
C GLU A 52 1.15 2.70 -10.36
N VAL A 53 2.42 2.35 -10.54
CA VAL A 53 2.97 1.04 -10.26
C VAL A 53 3.65 1.12 -8.90
N TRP A 54 3.18 0.30 -7.98
CA TRP A 54 3.69 0.17 -6.63
C TRP A 54 4.49 -1.11 -6.49
N GLY A 55 5.53 -1.06 -5.67
CA GLY A 55 6.32 -2.23 -5.28
C GLY A 55 6.82 -2.09 -3.87
N ARG A 56 7.27 -3.21 -3.30
CA ARG A 56 7.85 -3.28 -1.96
C ARG A 56 9.31 -3.70 -2.06
N SER A 57 10.17 -3.05 -1.29
CA SER A 57 11.61 -3.36 -1.30
C SER A 57 11.83 -4.81 -0.87
N GLY A 58 12.51 -5.60 -1.72
CA GLY A 58 12.75 -7.02 -1.47
C GLY A 58 11.68 -7.98 -2.01
N GLU A 59 10.59 -7.48 -2.60
CA GLU A 59 9.55 -8.30 -3.22
C GLU A 59 9.43 -8.02 -4.73
N THR A 60 9.24 -9.08 -5.52
CA THR A 60 8.99 -8.97 -6.97
C THR A 60 7.54 -8.57 -7.27
N ALA A 61 6.66 -8.58 -6.27
CA ALA A 61 5.26 -8.24 -6.42
C ALA A 61 5.09 -6.75 -6.82
N ARG A 62 4.22 -6.52 -7.81
CA ARG A 62 3.90 -5.18 -8.30
C ARG A 62 2.38 -4.99 -8.31
N ILE A 63 1.93 -3.83 -7.86
CA ILE A 63 0.51 -3.48 -7.83
C ILE A 63 0.30 -2.27 -8.73
N VAL A 64 -0.64 -2.38 -9.66
CA VAL A 64 -1.04 -1.24 -10.49
C VAL A 64 -2.28 -0.61 -9.89
N VAL A 65 -2.17 0.65 -9.49
CA VAL A 65 -3.26 1.46 -8.97
C VAL A 65 -3.60 2.51 -10.02
N ALA A 66 -4.74 2.34 -10.66
CA ALA A 66 -5.20 3.14 -11.79
C ALA A 66 -6.47 3.88 -11.43
N GLY A 67 -6.40 5.18 -11.11
CA GLY A 67 -7.58 5.96 -10.75
C GLY A 67 -7.25 7.28 -10.07
N LYS A 68 -8.21 8.22 -10.06
CA LYS A 68 -8.06 9.48 -9.32
C LYS A 68 -8.35 9.24 -7.85
N ASP A 69 -7.72 9.99 -6.95
CA ASP A 69 -7.92 9.86 -5.50
C ASP A 69 -9.38 9.93 -5.05
N SER A 70 -10.20 10.72 -5.75
CA SER A 70 -11.63 10.90 -5.44
C SER A 70 -12.51 9.75 -5.89
N ASP A 71 -12.06 8.94 -6.85
CA ASP A 71 -12.84 7.85 -7.43
C ASP A 71 -12.94 6.66 -6.48
N THR A 72 -14.08 5.97 -6.55
CA THR A 72 -14.32 4.71 -5.86
C THR A 72 -13.62 3.58 -6.62
N VAL A 73 -12.91 2.73 -5.89
CA VAL A 73 -12.26 1.54 -6.47
C VAL A 73 -13.32 0.48 -6.77
N PRO A 74 -13.41 -0.03 -8.00
CA PRO A 74 -14.34 -1.11 -8.31
C PRO A 74 -13.94 -2.39 -7.54
N VAL A 75 -14.93 -3.17 -7.12
CA VAL A 75 -14.77 -4.35 -6.25
C VAL A 75 -13.78 -5.37 -6.82
N GLY A 76 -13.75 -5.54 -8.15
CA GLY A 76 -12.78 -6.39 -8.84
C GLY A 76 -11.34 -5.91 -8.66
N THR A 77 -11.09 -4.61 -8.84
CA THR A 77 -9.77 -4.01 -8.61
C THR A 77 -9.37 -4.10 -7.14
N LEU A 78 -10.30 -3.85 -6.21
CA LEU A 78 -10.03 -4.00 -4.79
C LEU A 78 -9.60 -5.43 -4.44
N SER A 79 -10.26 -6.44 -5.02
CA SER A 79 -9.93 -7.85 -4.82
C SER A 79 -8.56 -8.21 -5.40
N SER A 80 -8.21 -7.70 -6.59
CA SER A 80 -6.88 -7.88 -7.17
C SER A 80 -5.79 -7.23 -6.33
N ILE A 81 -6.02 -6.01 -5.85
CA ILE A 81 -5.08 -5.30 -4.96
C ILE A 81 -4.93 -6.05 -3.64
N ARG A 82 -6.01 -6.56 -3.05
CA ARG A 82 -5.95 -7.38 -1.83
C ARG A 82 -5.07 -8.62 -2.01
N ARG A 83 -5.31 -9.38 -3.08
CA ARG A 83 -4.53 -10.60 -3.39
C ARG A 83 -3.06 -10.29 -3.61
N ALA A 84 -2.74 -9.18 -4.28
CA ALA A 84 -1.37 -8.79 -4.56
C ALA A 84 -0.64 -8.14 -3.36
N SER A 85 -1.37 -7.46 -2.47
CA SER A 85 -0.81 -6.76 -1.30
C SER A 85 -0.82 -7.59 -0.01
N GLY A 86 -1.65 -8.63 0.07
CA GLY A 86 -1.92 -9.38 1.31
C GLY A 86 -2.74 -8.61 2.35
N LEU A 87 -3.29 -7.43 2.00
CA LEU A 87 -4.01 -6.57 2.95
C LEU A 87 -5.49 -6.96 3.08
N GLU A 88 -5.77 -7.97 3.91
CA GLU A 88 -7.11 -8.54 4.18
C GLU A 88 -8.17 -7.50 4.60
N HIS A 89 -7.75 -6.38 5.19
CA HIS A 89 -8.64 -5.31 5.65
C HIS A 89 -9.21 -4.44 4.51
N LEU A 90 -8.75 -4.63 3.26
CA LEU A 90 -9.29 -4.01 2.06
C LEU A 90 -10.56 -4.76 1.60
N ARG A 91 -11.69 -4.51 2.27
CA ARG A 91 -13.01 -5.13 2.02
C ARG A 91 -14.15 -4.11 1.88
#